data_AF-A0A9D9E331-F1
#
_entry.id   AF-A0A9D9E331-F1
#
_cell.length_a   1.000
_cell.length_b   1.000
_cell.length_c   1.000
_cell.angle_alpha   90.00
_cell.angle_beta   90.00
_cell.angle_gamma   90.00
#
_symmetry.space_group_name_H-M   'P 1'
#
loop_
_entity.id
_entity.type
_entity.pdbx_description
1 polymer ?
#
loop_
_entity_poly.entity_id
_entity_poly.type
_entity_poly.pdbx_seq_one_letter_code
_entity_poly.pdbx_strand_id
1 'polypeptide(L)'
;MIYKFLLLSDESENFSLEVKIDPESTFLQLNDTIIDALKYSKDQLTSFFICEDNWEKKTEITLIEMDSSSDEDVWTMENTKINEFVEDEHQRLLFVYDMMGDRSFFMELRKIEFGSNLETPTTKLKGTPPKQILSVEELDKKYSEVPSIDLDDDFGMESGYNVDELDEEGFSDLDFTDDPNSYR
;
A
#
# COMPACT_ATOMS: atom_id res chain seq x y z
N MET A 1 21.26 7.42 -17.88
CA MET A 1 20.11 6.70 -18.50
C MET A 1 18.87 7.29 -17.87
N ILE A 2 17.70 7.24 -18.50
CA ILE A 2 16.48 7.80 -17.90
C ILE A 2 15.38 6.75 -17.98
N TYR A 3 14.80 6.45 -16.82
CA TYR A 3 13.62 5.61 -16.73
C TYR A 3 12.38 6.47 -16.84
N LYS A 4 11.45 6.06 -17.71
CA LYS A 4 10.14 6.70 -17.86
C LYS A 4 9.06 5.76 -17.33
N PHE A 5 8.58 6.04 -16.13
CA PHE A 5 7.43 5.36 -15.55
C PHE A 5 6.12 6.00 -15.99
N LEU A 6 5.08 5.19 -16.10
CA LEU A 6 3.70 5.61 -16.25
C LEU A 6 2.89 5.04 -15.10
N LEU A 7 2.22 5.90 -14.35
CA LEU A 7 1.29 5.54 -13.29
C LEU A 7 -0.14 5.77 -13.75
N LEU A 8 -1.01 4.81 -13.46
CA LEU A 8 -2.44 4.80 -13.76
C LEU A 8 -3.22 4.45 -12.49
N SER A 9 -4.45 4.93 -12.41
CA SER A 9 -5.39 4.59 -11.33
C SER A 9 -6.60 3.91 -11.92
N ASP A 10 -7.07 2.87 -11.25
CA ASP A 10 -8.35 2.22 -11.50
C ASP A 10 -9.55 3.11 -11.15
N GLU A 11 -9.42 3.96 -10.12
CA GLU A 11 -10.46 4.87 -9.67
C GLU A 11 -10.63 6.11 -10.57
N SER A 12 -9.68 6.39 -11.47
CA SER A 12 -9.67 7.61 -12.28
C SER A 12 -9.19 7.34 -13.70
N GLU A 13 -10.13 7.02 -14.61
CA GLU A 13 -9.83 6.66 -16.01
C GLU A 13 -9.07 7.75 -16.80
N ASN A 14 -9.25 9.02 -16.42
CA ASN A 14 -8.60 10.16 -17.10
C ASN A 14 -7.24 10.55 -16.47
N PHE A 15 -6.83 9.86 -15.40
CA PHE A 15 -5.59 10.15 -14.69
C PHE A 15 -4.43 9.36 -15.28
N SER A 16 -3.32 10.06 -15.51
CA SER A 16 -2.03 9.42 -15.74
C SER A 16 -0.91 10.33 -15.24
N LEU A 17 0.06 9.77 -14.55
CA LEU A 17 1.27 10.47 -14.16
C LEU A 17 2.47 9.82 -14.85
N GLU A 18 3.18 10.58 -15.68
CA GLU A 18 4.48 10.14 -16.19
C GLU A 18 5.58 10.66 -15.26
N VAL A 19 6.50 9.78 -14.87
CA VAL A 19 7.67 10.13 -14.05
C VAL A 19 8.93 9.78 -14.82
N LYS A 20 9.85 10.74 -14.93
CA LYS A 20 11.19 10.53 -15.45
C LYS A 20 12.18 10.66 -14.32
N ILE A 21 13.00 9.62 -14.13
CA ILE A 21 13.96 9.55 -13.03
C ILE A 21 15.22 8.82 -13.49
N ASP A 22 16.34 9.08 -12.82
CA ASP A 22 17.58 8.33 -13.05
C ASP A 22 17.45 6.93 -12.42
N PRO A 23 17.84 5.85 -13.11
CA PRO A 23 17.83 4.50 -12.55
C PRO A 23 18.71 4.32 -11.29
N GLU A 24 19.73 5.16 -11.09
CA GLU A 24 20.58 5.13 -9.89
C GLU A 24 19.95 5.86 -8.69
N SER A 25 18.82 6.54 -8.88
CA SER A 25 18.03 7.12 -7.79
C SER A 25 17.43 6.04 -6.89
N THR A 26 17.13 6.42 -5.65
CA THR A 26 16.48 5.53 -4.69
C THR A 26 14.96 5.49 -4.88
N PHE A 27 14.32 4.44 -4.40
CA PHE A 27 12.86 4.37 -4.36
C PHE A 27 12.26 5.49 -3.50
N LEU A 28 13.01 6.01 -2.51
CA LEU A 28 12.58 7.16 -1.71
C LEU A 28 12.49 8.43 -2.57
N GLN A 29 13.46 8.69 -3.44
CA GLN A 29 13.39 9.82 -4.37
C GLN A 29 12.22 9.67 -5.35
N LEU A 30 11.94 8.45 -5.81
CA LEU A 30 10.78 8.16 -6.65
C LEU A 30 9.48 8.42 -5.89
N ASN A 31 9.39 7.98 -4.64
CA ASN A 31 8.27 8.23 -3.74
C ASN A 31 7.98 9.72 -3.58
N ASP A 32 8.98 10.48 -3.13
CA ASP A 32 8.88 11.92 -2.94
C ASP A 32 8.44 12.62 -4.23
N THR A 33 9.00 12.21 -5.37
CA THR A 33 8.64 12.76 -6.69
C THR A 33 7.16 12.54 -7.02
N ILE A 34 6.63 11.36 -6.72
CA ILE A 34 5.21 11.03 -6.96
C ILE A 34 4.33 11.82 -5.99
N ILE A 35 4.63 11.78 -4.69
CA ILE A 35 3.86 12.47 -3.64
C ILE A 35 3.81 13.99 -3.90
N ASP A 36 4.95 14.60 -4.26
CA ASP A 36 5.03 16.02 -4.57
C ASP A 36 4.26 16.36 -5.87
N ALA A 37 4.30 15.50 -6.89
CA ALA A 37 3.53 15.68 -8.13
C ALA A 37 2.02 15.61 -7.91
N LEU A 38 1.57 14.72 -7.02
CA LEU A 38 0.16 14.54 -6.67
C LEU A 38 -0.32 15.52 -5.58
N LYS A 39 0.61 16.25 -4.94
CA LYS A 39 0.36 17.14 -3.79
C LYS A 39 -0.27 16.39 -2.62
N TYR A 40 0.20 15.17 -2.40
CA TYR A 40 -0.21 14.33 -1.29
C TYR A 40 0.56 14.70 -0.02
N SER A 41 0.02 14.36 1.15
CA SER A 41 0.74 14.45 2.41
C SER A 41 1.82 13.37 2.50
N LYS A 42 2.98 13.75 3.05
CA LYS A 42 4.10 12.85 3.35
C LYS A 42 3.92 12.06 4.65
N ASP A 43 2.84 12.31 5.39
CA ASP A 43 2.56 11.63 6.66
C ASP A 43 2.03 10.21 6.49
N GLN A 44 1.70 9.81 5.25
CA GLN A 44 1.14 8.48 4.96
C GLN A 44 2.25 7.48 4.65
N LEU A 45 2.10 6.27 5.17
CA LEU A 45 2.95 5.14 4.79
C LEU A 45 2.66 4.74 3.36
N THR A 46 3.71 4.48 2.61
CA THR A 46 3.64 4.08 1.22
C THR A 46 4.60 2.91 0.99
N SER A 47 4.26 2.07 0.03
CA SER A 47 5.06 0.90 -0.35
C SER A 47 5.07 0.75 -1.87
N PHE A 48 6.20 0.29 -2.42
CA PHE A 48 6.26 -0.22 -3.79
C PHE A 48 6.24 -1.74 -3.75
N PHE A 49 5.49 -2.34 -4.66
CA PHE A 49 5.55 -3.78 -4.91
C PHE A 49 6.07 -4.02 -6.31
N ILE A 50 7.12 -4.81 -6.44
CA ILE A 50 7.56 -5.36 -7.72
C ILE A 50 6.59 -6.48 -8.09
N CYS A 51 6.06 -6.44 -9.31
CA CYS A 51 5.06 -7.37 -9.78
C CYS A 51 5.57 -8.26 -10.91
N GLU A 52 5.00 -9.46 -10.98
CA GLU A 52 5.08 -10.33 -12.16
C GLU A 52 4.15 -9.82 -13.28
N ASP A 53 4.20 -10.47 -14.45
CA ASP A 53 3.40 -10.13 -15.64
C ASP A 53 1.87 -10.16 -15.43
N ASN A 54 1.39 -10.78 -14.36
CA ASN A 54 -0.02 -10.90 -13.97
C ASN A 54 -0.43 -9.88 -12.88
N TRP A 55 0.43 -8.91 -12.52
CA TRP A 55 0.24 -7.99 -11.37
C TRP A 55 0.30 -8.65 -9.98
N GLU A 56 0.79 -9.88 -9.89
CA GLU A 56 1.04 -10.55 -8.62
C GLU A 56 2.22 -9.89 -7.88
N LYS A 57 2.00 -9.52 -6.61
CA LYS A 57 3.00 -8.88 -5.75
C LYS A 57 4.09 -9.90 -5.40
N LYS A 58 5.36 -9.57 -5.67
CA LYS A 58 6.49 -10.46 -5.40
C LYS A 58 7.40 -9.94 -4.29
N THR A 59 7.82 -8.68 -4.43
CA THR A 59 8.77 -8.06 -3.50
C THR A 59 8.23 -6.71 -3.07
N GLU A 60 8.17 -6.48 -1.76
CA GLU A 60 7.78 -5.19 -1.19
C GLU A 60 9.02 -4.36 -0.87
N ILE A 61 8.93 -3.06 -1.15
CA ILE A 61 9.91 -2.04 -0.79
C ILE A 61 9.16 -0.97 0.01
N THR A 62 9.39 -0.94 1.32
CA THR A 62 8.62 -0.13 2.29
C THR A 62 9.30 1.21 2.58
N LEU A 63 8.50 2.22 2.94
CA LEU A 63 9.04 3.55 3.31
C LEU A 63 9.90 3.49 4.58
N ILE A 64 9.47 2.71 5.57
CA ILE A 64 10.17 2.49 6.84
C ILE A 64 10.46 1.00 7.01
N GLU A 65 11.53 0.69 7.73
CA GLU A 65 11.85 -0.68 8.13
C GLU A 65 10.71 -1.19 9.02
N MET A 66 9.95 -2.17 8.50
CA MET A 66 8.98 -2.89 9.31
C MET A 66 9.68 -4.10 9.91
N ASP A 67 9.58 -4.26 11.22
CA ASP A 67 10.13 -5.41 11.94
C ASP A 67 9.29 -6.64 11.56
N SER A 68 9.73 -7.36 10.53
CA SER A 68 9.13 -8.62 10.11
C SER A 68 9.71 -9.71 11.00
N SER A 69 8.84 -10.45 11.70
CA SER A 69 9.23 -11.55 12.59
C SER A 69 9.74 -12.80 11.86
N SER A 70 9.93 -12.71 10.54
CA SER A 70 10.40 -13.78 9.66
C SER A 70 11.74 -13.39 9.03
N ASP A 71 12.55 -14.39 8.64
CA ASP A 71 13.83 -14.22 7.94
C ASP A 71 13.69 -13.63 6.51
N GLU A 72 12.63 -12.87 6.22
CA GLU A 72 12.41 -12.22 4.93
C GLU A 72 13.27 -10.95 4.83
N ASP A 73 13.89 -10.75 3.66
CA ASP A 73 14.69 -9.56 3.39
C ASP A 73 13.79 -8.31 3.36
N VAL A 74 14.01 -7.40 4.30
CA VAL A 74 13.28 -6.12 4.38
C VAL A 74 13.98 -5.08 3.50
N TRP A 75 13.29 -4.60 2.47
CA TRP A 75 13.81 -3.58 1.55
C TRP A 75 13.23 -2.21 1.90
N THR A 76 14.08 -1.25 2.24
CA THR A 76 13.65 0.12 2.52
C THR A 76 13.89 1.05 1.34
N MET A 77 12.92 1.92 1.07
CA MET A 77 12.98 2.88 -0.04
C MET A 77 14.22 3.77 0.01
N GLU A 78 14.74 4.09 1.20
CA GLU A 78 15.93 4.92 1.39
C GLU A 78 17.21 4.25 0.87
N ASN A 79 17.34 2.94 1.09
CA ASN A 79 18.58 2.21 0.81
C ASN A 79 18.55 1.46 -0.53
N THR A 80 17.37 1.28 -1.11
CA THR A 80 17.20 0.53 -2.36
C THR A 80 17.17 1.46 -3.57
N LYS A 81 18.03 1.20 -4.56
CA LYS A 81 17.99 1.88 -5.85
C LYS A 81 16.97 1.28 -6.80
N ILE A 82 16.45 2.10 -7.71
CA ILE A 82 15.44 1.67 -8.68
C ILE A 82 15.98 0.55 -9.58
N ASN A 83 17.24 0.67 -10.02
CA ASN A 83 17.88 -0.32 -10.89
C ASN A 83 18.23 -1.66 -10.26
N GLU A 84 18.06 -1.83 -8.94
CA GLU A 84 18.25 -3.13 -8.29
C GLU A 84 17.09 -4.08 -8.54
N PHE A 85 15.90 -3.54 -8.81
CA PHE A 85 14.67 -4.32 -9.02
C PHE A 85 14.02 -4.07 -10.38
N VAL A 86 14.32 -2.93 -11.02
CA VAL A 86 13.76 -2.54 -12.31
C VAL A 86 14.89 -2.37 -13.32
N GLU A 87 14.94 -3.25 -14.31
CA GLU A 87 15.98 -3.29 -15.34
C GLU A 87 15.41 -3.24 -16.77
N ASP A 88 14.18 -3.74 -16.97
CA ASP A 88 13.57 -3.98 -18.28
C ASP A 88 12.34 -3.12 -18.56
N GLU A 89 12.16 -2.76 -19.82
CA GLU A 89 10.92 -2.12 -20.29
C GLU A 89 9.72 -3.04 -20.07
N HIS A 90 8.57 -2.45 -19.75
CA HIS A 90 7.30 -3.10 -19.42
C HIS A 90 7.24 -3.82 -18.06
N GLN A 91 8.29 -3.76 -17.24
CA GLN A 91 8.18 -4.21 -15.85
C GLN A 91 7.10 -3.44 -15.09
N ARG A 92 6.38 -4.17 -14.25
CA ARG A 92 5.18 -3.71 -13.54
C ARG A 92 5.47 -3.57 -12.07
N LEU A 93 4.94 -2.51 -11.50
CA LEU A 93 5.02 -2.20 -10.09
C LEU A 93 3.67 -1.69 -9.60
N LEU A 94 3.34 -1.94 -8.34
CA LEU A 94 2.24 -1.27 -7.66
C LEU A 94 2.81 -0.24 -6.69
N PHE A 95 2.27 0.97 -6.73
CA PHE A 95 2.58 2.00 -5.75
C PHE A 95 1.39 2.17 -4.81
N VAL A 96 1.47 1.59 -3.61
CA VAL A 96 0.45 1.69 -2.57
C VAL A 96 0.64 2.98 -1.80
N TYR A 97 -0.35 3.86 -1.86
CA TYR A 97 -0.31 5.18 -1.22
C TYR A 97 -1.29 5.32 -0.04
N ASP A 98 -2.19 4.36 0.11
CA ASP A 98 -3.16 4.26 1.21
C ASP A 98 -3.36 2.78 1.55
N MET A 99 -2.66 2.34 2.60
CA MET A 99 -2.71 0.96 3.09
C MET A 99 -4.08 0.60 3.69
N MET A 100 -4.79 1.56 4.28
CA MET A 100 -6.08 1.28 4.94
C MET A 100 -7.20 1.11 3.92
N GLY A 101 -7.16 1.89 2.85
CA GLY A 101 -8.11 1.78 1.74
C GLY A 101 -7.77 0.70 0.69
N ASP A 102 -6.62 0.03 0.83
CA ASP A 102 -5.99 -0.85 -0.19
C ASP A 102 -5.95 -0.19 -1.57
N ARG A 103 -5.52 1.08 -1.62
CA ARG A 103 -5.49 1.89 -2.85
C ARG A 103 -4.08 2.03 -3.36
N SER A 104 -3.94 1.79 -4.66
CA SER A 104 -2.65 1.77 -5.31
C SER A 104 -2.72 2.34 -6.73
N PHE A 105 -1.57 2.77 -7.23
CA PHE A 105 -1.39 3.09 -8.63
C PHE A 105 -0.69 1.94 -9.33
N PHE A 106 -1.19 1.62 -10.53
CA PHE A 106 -0.54 0.70 -11.46
C PHE A 106 0.61 1.44 -12.15
N MET A 107 1.84 1.00 -11.92
CA MET A 107 3.03 1.62 -12.47
C MET A 107 3.72 0.68 -13.46
N GLU A 108 4.15 1.21 -14.61
CA GLU A 108 4.88 0.47 -15.65
C GLU A 108 6.13 1.24 -16.07
N LEU A 109 7.28 0.58 -16.18
CA LEU A 109 8.46 1.15 -16.82
C LEU A 109 8.24 1.17 -18.35
N ARG A 110 7.72 2.27 -18.87
CA ARG A 110 7.35 2.37 -20.29
C ARG A 110 8.53 2.40 -21.24
N LYS A 111 9.63 3.02 -20.82
CA LYS A 111 10.76 3.27 -21.70
C LYS A 111 12.06 3.51 -20.93
N ILE A 112 13.17 3.05 -21.50
CA ILE A 112 14.53 3.35 -21.05
C ILE A 112 15.23 4.22 -22.10
N GLU A 113 15.60 5.45 -21.74
CA GLU A 113 16.29 6.38 -22.64
C GLU A 113 17.81 6.42 -22.34
N PHE A 114 18.62 6.00 -23.31
CA PHE A 114 20.09 6.01 -23.22
C PHE A 114 20.67 7.35 -23.69
N GLY A 115 21.83 7.73 -23.13
CA GLY A 115 22.58 8.93 -23.56
C GLY A 115 22.04 10.28 -23.09
N SER A 116 20.97 10.27 -22.28
CA SER A 116 20.46 11.45 -21.58
C SER A 116 20.78 11.35 -20.09
N ASN A 117 21.08 12.48 -19.47
CA ASN A 117 21.30 12.61 -18.03
C ASN A 117 20.27 13.61 -17.48
N LEU A 118 19.58 13.23 -16.42
CA LEU A 118 18.54 14.04 -15.80
C LEU A 118 19.04 14.43 -14.40
N GLU A 119 19.33 15.71 -14.17
CA GLU A 119 19.84 16.15 -12.86
C GLU A 119 18.78 16.04 -11.76
N THR A 120 17.50 16.20 -12.11
CA THR A 120 16.37 16.14 -11.18
C THR A 120 15.19 15.39 -11.79
N PRO A 121 14.45 14.59 -11.00
CA PRO A 121 13.25 13.91 -11.47
C PRO A 121 12.23 14.90 -12.05
N THR A 122 11.55 14.50 -13.13
CA THR A 122 10.52 15.34 -13.76
C THR A 122 9.22 14.58 -13.90
N THR A 123 8.10 15.27 -13.70
CA THR A 123 6.77 14.67 -13.69
C THR A 123 5.86 15.36 -14.69
N LYS A 124 4.97 14.59 -15.30
CA LYS A 124 3.92 15.10 -16.19
C LYS A 124 2.60 14.48 -15.80
N LEU A 125 1.81 15.27 -15.07
CA LEU A 125 0.46 14.92 -14.66
C LEU A 125 -0.55 15.22 -15.78
N LYS A 126 -1.48 14.30 -16.01
CA LYS A 126 -2.64 14.49 -16.86
C LYS A 126 -3.89 14.02 -16.11
N GLY A 127 -4.97 14.78 -16.24
CA GLY A 127 -6.22 14.51 -15.53
C GLY A 127 -6.20 14.97 -14.08
N THR A 128 -7.15 14.44 -13.31
CA THR A 128 -7.29 14.74 -11.88
C THR A 128 -6.85 13.51 -11.09
N PRO A 129 -5.86 13.64 -10.19
CA PRO A 129 -5.45 12.52 -9.35
C PRO A 129 -6.57 12.13 -8.38
N PRO A 130 -6.66 10.85 -7.98
CA PRO A 130 -7.57 10.43 -6.92
C PRO A 130 -7.22 11.15 -5.60
N LYS A 131 -8.14 11.16 -4.63
CA LYS A 131 -7.82 11.68 -3.28
C LYS A 131 -6.86 10.72 -2.58
N GLN A 132 -5.94 11.23 -1.76
CA GLN A 132 -5.01 10.37 -1.01
C GLN A 132 -5.74 9.57 0.08
N ILE A 133 -6.45 10.26 0.98
CA ILE A 133 -7.17 9.64 2.10
C ILE A 133 -8.68 9.79 1.85
N LEU A 134 -9.41 8.70 2.00
CA LEU A 134 -10.87 8.69 2.07
C LEU A 134 -11.30 8.87 3.54
N SER A 135 -12.39 9.60 3.78
CA SER A 135 -12.93 9.65 5.14
C SER A 135 -13.42 8.27 5.58
N VAL A 136 -13.51 8.04 6.89
CA VAL A 136 -14.04 6.78 7.44
C VAL A 136 -15.44 6.50 6.87
N GLU A 137 -16.28 7.53 6.67
CA GLU A 137 -17.60 7.33 6.07
C GLU A 137 -17.56 7.00 4.57
N GLU A 138 -16.53 7.46 3.84
CA GLU A 138 -16.30 7.10 2.44
C GLU A 138 -15.80 5.65 2.31
N LEU A 139 -14.97 5.19 3.25
CA LEU A 139 -14.51 3.80 3.33
C LEU A 139 -15.67 2.84 3.67
N ASP A 140 -16.47 3.16 4.70
CA ASP A 140 -17.61 2.33 5.10
C ASP A 140 -18.60 2.14 3.96
N LYS A 141 -18.87 3.17 3.16
CA LYS A 141 -19.72 3.06 1.98
C LYS A 141 -19.11 2.16 0.92
N LYS A 142 -17.81 2.31 0.62
CA LYS A 142 -17.11 1.47 -0.35
C LYS A 142 -17.17 -0.01 0.04
N TYR A 143 -16.95 -0.32 1.32
CA TYR A 143 -17.02 -1.69 1.83
C TYR A 143 -18.45 -2.22 2.03
N SER A 144 -19.45 -1.35 2.15
CA SER A 144 -20.87 -1.73 2.23
C SER A 144 -21.52 -1.94 0.85
N GLU A 145 -20.92 -1.40 -0.23
CA GLU A 145 -21.41 -1.56 -1.60
C GLU A 145 -20.80 -2.77 -2.34
N VAL A 146 -19.74 -3.37 -1.79
CA VAL A 146 -19.30 -4.70 -2.23
C VAL A 146 -20.42 -5.68 -1.85
N PRO A 147 -21.02 -6.43 -2.78
CA PRO A 147 -21.99 -7.45 -2.40
C PRO A 147 -21.28 -8.36 -1.41
N SER A 148 -21.90 -8.60 -0.26
CA SER A 148 -21.52 -9.73 0.58
C SER A 148 -21.34 -10.92 -0.33
N ILE A 149 -20.11 -11.41 -0.46
CA ILE A 149 -19.89 -12.74 -1.01
C ILE A 149 -20.74 -13.63 -0.12
N ASP A 150 -21.81 -14.19 -0.67
CA ASP A 150 -22.55 -15.27 -0.05
C ASP A 150 -21.54 -16.38 0.17
N LEU A 151 -20.95 -16.41 1.36
CA LEU A 151 -20.10 -17.48 1.89
C LEU A 151 -21.01 -18.69 2.20
N ASP A 152 -21.76 -19.15 1.20
CA ASP A 152 -22.41 -20.45 1.18
C ASP A 152 -21.39 -21.45 0.60
N ASP A 153 -20.45 -21.88 1.45
CA ASP A 153 -20.04 -23.28 1.66
C ASP A 153 -18.63 -23.35 2.29
N ASP A 154 -18.58 -23.97 3.47
CA ASP A 154 -17.43 -24.69 4.01
C ASP A 154 -16.24 -23.91 4.61
N PHE A 155 -16.50 -23.00 5.56
CA PHE A 155 -15.51 -22.73 6.60
C PHE A 155 -16.18 -22.66 7.97
N GLY A 156 -16.10 -23.75 8.72
CA GLY A 156 -16.62 -23.87 10.09
C GLY A 156 -15.87 -23.01 11.09
N MET A 157 -16.03 -21.68 10.99
CA MET A 157 -15.76 -20.76 12.10
C MET A 157 -17.06 -20.49 12.85
N GLU A 158 -17.34 -21.35 13.83
CA GLU A 158 -18.21 -21.03 14.95
C GLU A 158 -17.52 -19.95 15.80
N SER A 159 -17.65 -18.69 15.41
CA SER A 159 -17.30 -17.53 16.25
C SER A 159 -18.02 -16.28 15.74
N GLY A 160 -19.33 -16.41 15.53
CA GLY A 160 -20.20 -15.25 15.64
C GLY A 160 -20.41 -15.00 17.13
N TYR A 161 -19.73 -14.00 17.70
CA TYR A 161 -20.02 -13.55 19.06
C TYR A 161 -21.46 -13.00 19.07
N ASN A 162 -22.40 -13.83 19.51
CA ASN A 162 -23.79 -13.45 19.65
C ASN A 162 -23.97 -12.74 20.99
N VAL A 163 -24.05 -11.41 20.97
CA VAL A 163 -24.26 -10.59 22.17
C VAL A 163 -25.59 -10.88 22.88
N ASP A 164 -26.53 -11.55 22.21
CA ASP A 164 -27.80 -12.01 22.79
C ASP A 164 -27.70 -13.37 23.51
N GLU A 165 -26.57 -14.10 23.41
CA GLU A 165 -26.29 -15.34 24.17
C GLU A 165 -25.45 -15.10 25.44
N LEU A 166 -25.08 -13.85 25.75
CA LEU A 166 -24.54 -13.48 27.06
C LEU A 166 -25.67 -13.55 28.10
N ASP A 167 -25.90 -14.73 28.65
CA ASP A 167 -26.75 -14.86 29.83
C ASP A 167 -26.09 -14.21 31.06
N GLU A 168 -26.93 -13.76 31.98
CA GLU A 168 -26.52 -13.10 33.22
C GLU A 168 -25.82 -14.08 34.20
N GLU A 169 -25.83 -15.39 33.93
CA GLU A 169 -25.19 -16.41 34.78
C GLU A 169 -23.70 -16.58 34.49
N GLY A 170 -23.23 -16.28 33.27
CA GLY A 170 -21.82 -16.28 32.90
C GLY A 170 -20.95 -15.26 33.65
N PHE A 171 -21.57 -14.26 34.30
CA PHE A 171 -20.91 -13.27 35.15
C PHE A 171 -20.90 -13.63 36.64
N SER A 172 -21.63 -14.68 37.05
CA SER A 172 -21.80 -15.05 38.46
C SER A 172 -20.57 -15.71 39.10
N ASP A 173 -19.64 -16.21 38.29
CA ASP A 173 -18.40 -16.88 38.74
C ASP A 173 -17.18 -15.94 38.80
N LEU A 174 -17.36 -14.66 38.46
CA LEU A 174 -16.37 -13.62 38.72
C LEU A 174 -16.56 -13.09 40.14
N ASP A 175 -16.15 -13.89 41.13
CA ASP A 175 -16.02 -13.44 42.51
C ASP A 175 -14.88 -12.41 42.60
N PHE A 176 -15.23 -11.13 42.44
CA PHE A 176 -14.38 -10.00 42.80
C PHE A 176 -14.32 -9.87 44.33
N THR A 177 -13.87 -10.91 45.03
CA THR A 177 -13.28 -10.72 46.36
C THR A 177 -11.94 -10.04 46.16
N ASP A 178 -11.99 -8.72 46.28
CA ASP A 178 -10.87 -7.83 46.51
C ASP A 178 -10.04 -8.40 47.68
N ASP A 179 -8.95 -9.13 47.38
CA ASP A 179 -7.92 -9.49 48.35
C ASP A 179 -6.85 -8.39 48.33
N PRO A 180 -6.86 -7.45 49.29
CA PRO A 180 -5.97 -6.30 49.28
C PRO A 180 -4.50 -6.63 49.59
N ASN A 181 -4.08 -7.90 49.61
CA ASN A 181 -2.71 -8.28 49.98
C ASN A 181 -1.93 -9.13 48.97
N SER A 182 -2.36 -9.25 47.71
CA SER A 182 -1.63 -10.04 46.70
C SER A 182 -0.32 -9.43 46.18
N TYR A 183 0.17 -8.31 46.73
CA TYR A 183 1.51 -7.80 46.41
C TYR A 183 2.38 -7.70 47.67
N ARG A 184 2.95 -8.84 48.07
CA ARG A 184 4.25 -8.91 48.75
C ARG A 184 5.02 -10.15 48.36
#